data_AF-A0A564Y631-F1
#
_entry.id   AF-A0A564Y631-F1
#
_cell.length_a   1.000
_cell.length_b   1.000
_cell.length_c   1.000
_cell.angle_alpha   90.00
_cell.angle_beta   90.00
_cell.angle_gamma   90.00
#
_symmetry.space_group_name_H-M   'P 1'
#
loop_
_entity.id
_entity.type
_entity.pdbx_description
1 polymer ?
#
loop_
_entity_poly.entity_id
_entity_poly.type
_entity_poly.pdbx_seq_one_letter_code
_entity_poly.pdbx_strand_id
1 'polypeptide(L)'
;QEKSRLASIFAFGEDLGKKKLQDKEETPVPKLSRFDELFNELQDRQFFLEEMRSMGRASAYEGQIQSEISQIIREMEQIDKRESEKLLNTLIKPSK
;
A
#
# COMPACT_ATOMS: atom_id res chain seq x y z
N GLN A 1 23.60 30.84 9.20
CA GLN A 1 23.16 29.98 8.09
C GLN A 1 22.25 28.84 8.56
N GLU A 2 22.43 28.31 9.78
CA GLU A 2 21.60 27.21 10.31
C GLU A 2 20.18 27.59 10.74
N LYS A 3 19.98 28.81 11.26
CA LYS A 3 18.64 29.29 11.67
C LYS A 3 17.64 29.35 10.52
N SER A 4 18.09 29.73 9.32
CA SER A 4 17.23 29.81 8.13
C SER A 4 16.83 28.42 7.62
N ARG A 5 17.73 27.43 7.73
CA ARG A 5 17.47 26.03 7.35
C ARG A 5 16.38 25.41 8.23
N LEU A 6 16.50 25.58 9.55
CA LEU A 6 15.51 25.05 10.49
C LEU A 6 14.13 25.72 10.34
N ALA A 7 14.09 27.01 10.02
CA ALA A 7 12.84 27.72 9.80
C ALA A 7 12.06 27.17 8.58
N SER A 8 12.73 26.81 7.49
CA SER A 8 12.09 26.21 6.31
C SER A 8 11.53 24.81 6.59
N ILE A 9 12.22 24.00 7.38
CA ILE A 9 11.75 22.68 7.79
C ILE A 9 10.48 22.79 8.65
N PHE A 10 10.44 23.75 9.59
CA PHE A 10 9.26 23.94 10.44
C PHE A 10 8.06 24.54 9.70
N ALA A 11 8.28 25.41 8.71
CA ALA A 11 7.20 26.09 7.99
C ALA A 11 6.64 25.27 6.81
N PHE A 12 7.48 24.51 6.11
CA PHE A 12 7.13 23.82 4.86
C PHE A 12 7.47 22.33 4.84
N GLY A 13 8.15 21.81 5.87
CA GLY A 13 8.51 20.38 5.96
C GLY A 13 9.73 19.96 5.11
N GLU A 14 10.36 20.87 4.37
CA GLU A 14 11.45 20.54 3.45
C GLU A 14 12.78 21.23 3.82
N ASP A 15 13.86 20.43 3.83
CA ASP A 15 15.24 20.87 4.09
C ASP A 15 15.96 21.26 2.79
N LEU A 16 16.03 22.56 2.52
CA LEU A 16 16.64 23.13 1.30
C LEU A 16 18.19 23.09 1.28
N GLY A 17 18.82 22.31 2.17
CA GLY A 17 20.27 22.22 2.33
C GLY A 17 21.04 21.30 1.36
N LYS A 18 20.39 20.62 0.42
CA LYS A 18 21.07 19.68 -0.50
C LYS A 18 20.92 20.12 -1.96
N LYS A 19 22.02 20.63 -2.53
CA LYS A 19 22.18 20.84 -3.98
C LYS A 19 22.04 19.49 -4.71
N LYS A 20 21.23 19.53 -5.78
CA LYS A 20 21.05 18.57 -6.89
C LYS A 20 21.99 17.35 -6.86
N LEU A 21 21.42 16.19 -6.59
CA LEU A 21 21.94 14.93 -7.09
C LEU A 21 21.01 14.50 -8.22
N GLN A 22 21.63 14.48 -9.40
CA GLN A 22 21.31 13.74 -10.63
C GLN A 22 19.99 12.96 -10.64
N ASP A 23 19.23 13.17 -11.71
CA ASP A 23 18.23 12.24 -12.25
C ASP A 23 18.82 10.82 -12.21
N LYS A 24 18.58 10.12 -11.12
CA LYS A 24 18.81 8.69 -11.01
C LYS A 24 17.69 8.14 -11.86
N GLU A 25 18.03 7.58 -13.02
CA GLU A 25 17.14 6.73 -13.78
C GLU A 25 16.44 5.83 -12.76
N GLU A 26 15.17 6.13 -12.49
CA GLU A 26 14.33 5.29 -11.66
C GLU A 26 14.20 4.00 -12.46
N THR A 27 15.04 3.02 -12.14
CA THR A 27 14.85 1.64 -12.54
C THR A 27 13.36 1.38 -12.33
N PRO A 28 12.58 1.07 -13.38
CA PRO A 28 11.13 0.98 -13.25
C PRO A 28 10.87 -0.10 -12.21
N VAL A 29 10.42 0.33 -11.03
CA VAL A 29 10.03 -0.60 -9.98
C VAL A 29 8.96 -1.47 -10.63
N PRO A 30 9.12 -2.81 -10.65
CA PRO A 30 8.11 -3.68 -11.23
C PRO A 30 6.76 -3.30 -10.63
N LYS A 31 5.80 -2.96 -11.50
CA LYS A 31 4.45 -2.64 -11.04
C LYS A 31 3.92 -3.89 -10.33
N LEU A 32 3.65 -3.77 -9.04
CA LEU A 32 3.02 -4.83 -8.27
C LEU A 32 1.69 -5.18 -8.93
N SER A 33 1.30 -6.47 -8.85
CA SER A 33 -0.05 -6.81 -9.26
C SER A 33 -1.05 -6.16 -8.31
N ARG A 34 -2.28 -5.92 -8.77
CA ARG A 34 -3.33 -5.39 -7.88
C ARG A 34 -3.56 -6.30 -6.67
N PHE A 35 -3.37 -7.61 -6.83
CA PHE A 35 -3.47 -8.56 -5.73
C PHE A 35 -2.36 -8.34 -4.68
N ASP A 36 -1.12 -8.13 -5.14
CA ASP A 36 0.01 -7.87 -4.24
C ASP A 36 -0.15 -6.53 -3.49
N GLU A 37 -0.66 -5.50 -4.17
CA GLU A 37 -0.99 -4.21 -3.53
C GLU A 37 -2.01 -4.39 -2.40
N LEU A 38 -3.09 -5.13 -2.66
CA LEU A 38 -4.13 -5.43 -1.67
C LEU A 38 -3.59 -6.27 -0.51
N PHE A 39 -2.72 -7.24 -0.79
CA PHE A 39 -2.09 -8.04 0.26
C PHE A 39 -1.21 -7.17 1.16
N ASN A 40 -0.42 -6.25 0.60
CA ASN A 40 0.38 -5.31 1.39
C ASN A 40 -0.51 -4.41 2.24
N GLU A 41 -1.59 -3.84 1.67
CA GLU A 41 -2.53 -3.02 2.44
C GLU A 41 -3.16 -3.83 3.58
N LEU A 42 -3.55 -5.09 3.33
CA LEU A 42 -4.09 -5.98 4.35
C LEU A 42 -3.09 -6.20 5.52
N GLN A 43 -1.80 -6.34 5.23
CA GLN A 43 -0.76 -6.44 6.26
C GLN A 43 -0.62 -5.13 7.02
N ASP A 44 -0.58 -3.99 6.33
CA ASP A 44 -0.46 -2.66 6.95
C ASP A 44 -1.61 -2.38 7.92
N ARG A 45 -2.85 -2.72 7.54
CA ARG A 45 -4.03 -2.55 8.40
C ARG A 45 -3.98 -3.44 9.64
N GLN A 46 -3.54 -4.69 9.50
CA GLN A 46 -3.36 -5.59 10.64
C GLN A 46 -2.27 -5.10 11.59
N PHE A 47 -1.13 -4.67 11.03
CA PHE A 47 -0.02 -4.14 11.79
C PHE A 47 -0.43 -2.88 12.56
N PHE A 48 -1.10 -1.94 11.89
CA PHE A 48 -1.63 -0.74 12.54
C PHE A 48 -2.55 -1.07 13.71
N LEU A 49 -3.47 -2.03 13.55
CA LEU A 49 -4.38 -2.42 14.62
C LEU A 49 -3.62 -3.03 15.81
N GLU A 50 -2.58 -3.82 15.55
CA GLU A 50 -1.72 -4.39 16.60
C GLU A 50 -0.91 -3.31 17.32
N GLU A 51 -0.37 -2.33 16.59
CA GLU A 51 0.27 -1.16 17.20
C GLU A 51 -0.71 -0.42 18.11
N MET A 52 -1.94 -0.16 17.63
CA MET A 52 -2.97 0.47 18.45
C MET A 52 -3.37 -0.39 19.66
N ARG A 53 -3.36 -1.72 19.54
CA ARG A 53 -3.61 -2.65 20.66
C ARG A 53 -2.51 -2.57 21.70
N SER A 54 -1.25 -2.52 21.29
CA SER A 54 -0.10 -2.38 22.19
C SER A 54 -0.14 -1.06 22.98
N MET A 55 -0.73 -0.02 22.40
CA MET A 55 -0.94 1.29 23.03
C MET A 55 -2.23 1.39 23.85
N GLY A 56 -3.04 0.32 23.92
CA GLY A 56 -4.36 0.33 24.59
C GLY A 56 -5.44 1.16 23.89
N ARG A 57 -5.25 1.46 22.60
CA ARG A 57 -6.12 2.33 21.78
C ARG A 57 -6.90 1.59 20.69
N ALA A 58 -6.80 0.26 20.61
CA ALA A 58 -7.43 -0.52 19.54
C ALA A 58 -8.95 -0.29 19.42
N SER A 59 -9.68 -0.12 20.53
CA SER A 59 -11.14 0.04 20.51
C SER A 59 -11.64 1.24 19.70
N ALA A 60 -10.82 2.29 19.55
CA ALA A 60 -11.16 3.46 18.74
C ALA A 60 -11.07 3.18 17.22
N TYR A 61 -10.33 2.15 16.81
CA TYR A 61 -10.00 1.88 15.41
C TYR A 61 -10.53 0.53 14.92
N GLU A 62 -10.77 -0.42 15.81
CA GLU A 62 -11.11 -1.81 15.47
C GLU A 62 -12.27 -1.91 14.48
N GLY A 63 -13.37 -1.17 14.71
CA GLY A 63 -14.52 -1.20 13.79
C GLY A 63 -14.19 -0.72 12.37
N GLN A 64 -13.46 0.39 12.24
CA GLN A 64 -13.08 0.94 10.94
C GLN A 64 -12.10 0.00 10.23
N ILE A 65 -11.04 -0.43 10.92
CA ILE A 65 -9.99 -1.27 10.35
C ILE A 65 -10.55 -2.63 9.92
N GLN A 66 -11.46 -3.23 10.70
CA GLN A 66 -12.11 -4.49 10.31
C GLN A 66 -12.98 -4.34 9.05
N SER A 67 -13.64 -3.19 8.87
CA SER A 67 -14.37 -2.91 7.63
C SER A 67 -13.43 -2.76 6.43
N GLU A 68 -12.29 -2.09 6.60
CA GLU A 68 -11.27 -1.94 5.56
C GLU A 68 -10.68 -3.30 5.17
N ILE A 69 -10.32 -4.13 6.15
CA ILE A 69 -9.84 -5.51 5.96
C ILE A 69 -10.87 -6.34 5.17
N SER A 70 -12.15 -6.24 5.55
CA SER A 70 -13.23 -6.97 4.88
C SER A 70 -13.38 -6.54 3.42
N GLN A 71 -13.22 -5.24 3.13
CA GLN A 71 -13.28 -4.71 1.78
C GLN A 71 -12.10 -5.21 0.93
N ILE A 72 -10.89 -5.21 1.50
CA ILE A 72 -9.67 -5.69 0.84
C ILE A 72 -9.81 -7.18 0.47
N ILE A 73 -10.22 -8.02 1.43
CA ILE A 73 -10.42 -9.46 1.20
C ILE A 73 -11.43 -9.68 0.08
N ARG A 74 -12.56 -8.97 0.09
CA ARG A 74 -13.58 -9.09 -0.96
C ARG A 74 -13.04 -8.72 -2.34
N GLU A 75 -12.20 -7.69 -2.44
CA GLU A 75 -11.57 -7.31 -3.70
C GLU A 75 -10.59 -8.39 -4.19
N MET A 76 -9.79 -8.96 -3.28
CA MET A 76 -8.89 -10.07 -3.59
C MET A 76 -9.65 -11.30 -4.11
N GLU A 77 -10.75 -11.69 -3.46
CA GLU A 77 -11.62 -12.79 -3.90
C GLU A 77 -12.20 -12.54 -5.31
N GLN A 78 -12.58 -11.31 -5.63
CA GLN A 78 -13.06 -10.96 -6.97
C GLN A 78 -11.97 -11.02 -8.03
N ILE A 79 -10.71 -10.70 -7.69
CA ILE A 79 -9.58 -10.88 -8.58
C ILE A 79 -9.38 -12.37 -8.84
N ASP A 80 -9.25 -13.18 -7.79
CA ASP A 80 -9.01 -14.62 -7.88
C ASP A 80 -10.10 -15.32 -8.71
N LYS A 81 -11.38 -15.01 -8.44
CA LYS A 81 -12.50 -15.55 -9.22
C LYS A 81 -12.39 -15.23 -10.71
N ARG A 82 -12.08 -13.96 -11.05
CA ARG A 82 -11.94 -13.53 -12.46
C ARG A 82 -10.77 -14.23 -13.15
N GLU A 83 -9.67 -14.45 -12.43
CA GLU A 83 -8.50 -15.14 -12.99
C GLU A 83 -8.75 -16.63 -13.18
N SER A 84 -9.39 -17.28 -12.21
CA SER A 84 -9.83 -18.67 -12.30
C SER A 84 -10.79 -18.89 -13.48
N GLU A 85 -11.79 -18.01 -13.66
CA GLU A 85 -12.71 -18.05 -14.81
C GLU A 85 -11.98 -17.89 -16.15
N LYS A 86 -10.98 -17.01 -16.23
CA LYS A 86 -10.15 -16.85 -17.44
C LYS A 86 -9.37 -18.12 -17.73
N LEU A 87 -8.71 -18.70 -16.73
CA LEU A 87 -7.94 -19.93 -16.86
C LEU A 87 -8.82 -21.08 -17.34
N LEU A 88 -9.98 -21.28 -16.72
CA LEU A 88 -10.95 -22.30 -17.12
C LEU A 88 -11.41 -22.11 -18.57
N ASN A 89 -11.71 -20.89 -18.99
CA ASN A 89 -12.09 -20.59 -20.37
C ASN A 89 -10.96 -20.85 -21.38
N THR A 90 -9.70 -20.61 -21.01
CA THR A 90 -8.55 -20.93 -21.88
C THR A 90 -8.31 -22.42 -22.02
N LEU A 91 -8.57 -23.20 -20.97
CA LEU A 91 -8.42 -24.67 -20.99
C LEU A 91 -9.54 -25.34 -21.80
N ILE A 92 -10.75 -24.79 -21.79
CA ILE A 92 -11.92 -25.37 -22.47
C ILE A 92 -11.94 -25.03 -23.97
N LYS A 93 -11.34 -23.92 -24.41
CA LYS A 93 -11.22 -23.61 -25.84
C LYS A 93 -10.01 -24.38 -26.40
N PRO A 94 -10.19 -25.43 -27.22
CA PRO A 94 -9.05 -26.06 -27.87
C PRO A 94 -8.34 -25.00 -28.73
N SER A 95 -7.01 -24.91 -28.61
CA SER A 95 -6.20 -24.14 -29.57
C SER A 95 -6.60 -24.61 -30.97
N LYS A 96 -7.05 -23.67 -31.80
CA LYS A 96 -7.32 -23.92 -33.22
C LYS A 96 -6.02 -24.14 -33.98
#